data_AF-A0A2M7AZE6-F1
#
_entry.id   AF-A0A2M7AZE6-F1
#
_cell.length_a   1.000
_cell.length_b   1.000
_cell.length_c   1.000
_cell.angle_alpha   90.00
_cell.angle_beta   90.00
_cell.angle_gamma   90.00
#
_symmetry.space_group_name_H-M   'P 1'
#
loop_
_entity.id
_entity.type
_entity.pdbx_description
1 polymer ?
#
loop_
_entity_poly.entity_id
_entity_poly.type
_entity_poly.pdbx_seq_one_letter_code
_entity_poly.pdbx_strand_id
1 'polypeptide(L)'
;MKFIKLWLPVFVWGYIIYYLSDIPGLGTGLGIWDLILRKGAHITEYFILTILLIRAFRRSFRMPFKFLIFWPSVISFLYAISDEYHQSFIKNRCGTLWDVLVDTVGILLVVYLYIKKGNYEKEF
;
A
#
# COMPACT_ATOMS: atom_id res chain seq x y z
N MET A 1 17.58 16.27 9.33
CA MET A 1 16.74 15.38 10.18
C MET A 1 15.25 15.33 9.81
N LYS A 2 14.60 16.41 9.33
CA LYS A 2 13.15 16.37 9.02
C LYS A 2 12.78 15.35 7.93
N PHE A 3 13.58 15.24 6.87
CA PHE A 3 13.37 14.26 5.80
C PHE A 3 13.34 12.83 6.34
N ILE A 4 14.36 12.42 7.10
CA ILE A 4 14.44 11.07 7.70
C ILE A 4 13.18 10.77 8.54
N LYS A 5 12.71 11.70 9.36
CA LYS A 5 11.49 11.51 10.17
C LYS A 5 10.21 11.33 9.33
N LEU A 6 10.18 11.86 8.10
CA LEU A 6 9.04 11.70 7.19
C LEU A 6 9.06 10.34 6.49
N TRP A 7 10.24 9.87 6.11
CA TRP A 7 10.41 8.64 5.34
C TRP A 7 10.57 7.39 6.20
N LEU A 8 11.04 7.53 7.44
CA LEU A 8 11.18 6.40 8.37
C LEU A 8 9.88 5.59 8.51
N PRO A 9 8.68 6.19 8.71
CA PRO A 9 7.45 5.42 8.76
C PRO A 9 7.12 4.67 7.47
N VAL A 10 7.52 5.20 6.30
CA VAL A 10 7.30 4.52 5.01
C VAL A 10 8.13 3.24 4.96
N PHE A 11 9.41 3.33 5.31
CA PHE A 11 10.31 2.16 5.31
C PHE A 11 9.93 1.16 6.39
N VAL A 12 9.57 1.61 7.59
CA VAL A 12 9.08 0.74 8.67
C VAL A 12 7.82 0.01 8.22
N TRP A 13 6.87 0.71 7.60
CA TRP A 13 5.63 0.09 7.13
C TRP A 13 5.88 -0.89 5.97
N GLY A 14 6.72 -0.53 4.99
CA GLY A 14 7.12 -1.44 3.93
C GLY A 14 7.77 -2.71 4.48
N TYR A 15 8.65 -2.58 5.48
CA TYR A 15 9.24 -3.73 6.16
C TYR A 15 8.20 -4.59 6.87
N ILE A 16 7.17 -4.00 7.50
CA ILE A 16 6.07 -4.75 8.09
C ILE A 16 5.33 -5.57 7.03
N ILE A 17 4.98 -4.97 5.89
CA ILE A 17 4.33 -5.67 4.77
C ILE A 17 5.20 -6.85 4.34
N TYR A 18 6.47 -6.59 4.04
CA TYR A 18 7.42 -7.61 3.64
C TYR A 18 7.51 -8.76 4.65
N TYR A 19 7.64 -8.44 5.94
CA TYR A 19 7.71 -9.44 7.00
C TYR A 19 6.44 -10.29 7.09
N LEU A 20 5.25 -9.69 6.97
CA LEU A 20 3.98 -10.41 6.98
C LEU A 20 3.82 -11.31 5.75
N SER A 21 4.24 -10.83 4.59
CA SER A 21 4.24 -11.59 3.34
C SER A 21 5.24 -12.75 3.36
N ASP A 22 6.33 -12.63 4.12
CA ASP A 22 7.36 -13.67 4.28
C ASP A 22 6.87 -14.90 5.10
N ILE A 23 5.77 -14.78 5.83
CA ILE A 23 5.27 -15.86 6.70
C ILE A 23 4.60 -16.97 5.86
N PRO A 24 5.15 -18.20 5.86
CA PRO A 24 4.55 -19.32 5.15
C PRO A 24 3.31 -19.83 5.89
N GLY A 25 2.28 -20.25 5.15
CA GLY A 25 1.19 -21.06 5.70
C GLY A 25 0.25 -20.33 6.68
N LEU A 26 -0.27 -19.15 6.34
CA LEU A 26 -1.28 -18.43 7.14
C LEU A 26 -2.69 -19.08 7.15
N GLY A 27 -2.85 -20.35 6.78
CA GLY A 27 -4.13 -21.04 6.87
C GLY A 27 -4.50 -21.25 8.33
N THR A 28 -5.43 -20.44 8.86
CA THR A 28 -5.85 -20.55 10.27
C THR A 28 -6.95 -21.59 10.48
N GLY A 29 -7.47 -22.16 9.38
CA GLY A 29 -8.50 -23.19 9.40
C GLY A 29 -9.92 -22.62 9.42
N LEU A 30 -10.08 -21.29 9.28
CA LEU A 30 -11.38 -20.60 9.33
C LEU A 30 -12.13 -20.56 7.98
N GLY A 31 -11.61 -21.25 6.95
CA GLY A 31 -12.26 -21.35 5.64
C GLY A 31 -12.38 -20.00 4.94
N ILE A 32 -13.60 -19.57 4.62
CA ILE A 32 -13.86 -18.31 3.89
C ILE A 32 -13.42 -17.07 4.67
N TRP A 33 -13.45 -17.13 6.01
CA TRP A 33 -13.03 -16.02 6.86
C TRP A 33 -11.54 -15.72 6.73
N ASP A 34 -10.71 -16.75 6.53
CA ASP A 34 -9.29 -16.56 6.27
C ASP A 34 -9.06 -15.76 4.97
N LEU A 35 -9.86 -16.04 3.93
CA LEU A 35 -9.77 -15.33 2.66
C LEU A 35 -10.16 -13.85 2.83
N ILE A 36 -11.24 -13.58 3.56
CA ILE A 36 -11.73 -12.22 3.82
C ILE A 36 -10.70 -11.43 4.63
N LEU A 37 -10.17 -12.02 5.70
CA LEU A 37 -9.19 -11.38 6.57
C LEU A 37 -7.89 -11.09 5.83
N ARG A 38 -7.39 -12.04 5.03
CA ARG A 38 -6.20 -11.83 4.19
C ARG A 38 -6.41 -10.69 3.21
N LYS A 39 -7.49 -10.72 2.42
CA LYS A 39 -7.78 -9.65 1.45
C LYS A 39 -7.99 -8.29 2.12
N GLY A 40 -8.61 -8.27 3.29
CA GLY A 40 -8.78 -7.06 4.10
C GLY A 40 -7.45 -6.50 4.61
N ALA A 41 -6.52 -7.37 5.02
CA ALA A 41 -5.17 -6.98 5.44
C ALA A 41 -4.41 -6.34 4.28
N HIS A 42 -4.37 -7.01 3.11
CA HIS A 42 -3.79 -6.50 1.86
C HIS A 42 -4.30 -5.10 1.49
N ILE A 43 -5.63 -4.92 1.42
CA ILE A 43 -6.22 -3.59 1.15
C ILE A 43 -5.73 -2.55 2.17
N THR A 44 -5.69 -2.91 3.46
CA THR A 44 -5.29 -2.01 4.54
C THR A 44 -3.80 -1.65 4.49
N GLU A 45 -2.94 -2.62 4.19
CA GLU A 45 -1.49 -2.47 4.07
C GLU A 45 -1.12 -1.45 3.00
N TYR A 46 -1.67 -1.61 1.80
CA TYR A 46 -1.38 -0.72 0.67
C TYR A 46 -2.11 0.63 0.79
N PHE A 47 -3.27 0.67 1.46
CA PHE A 47 -3.92 1.93 1.85
C PHE A 47 -3.02 2.76 2.76
N ILE A 48 -2.50 2.16 3.84
CA ILE A 48 -1.63 2.86 4.79
C ILE A 48 -0.31 3.26 4.11
N LEU A 49 0.30 2.36 3.34
CA LEU A 49 1.53 2.64 2.59
C LEU A 49 1.37 3.86 1.68
N THR A 50 0.27 3.92 0.92
CA THR A 50 -0.02 5.02 -0.01
C THR A 50 -0.19 6.35 0.74
N ILE A 51 -0.89 6.37 1.88
CA ILE A 51 -1.03 7.58 2.71
C ILE A 51 0.33 8.05 3.23
N LEU A 52 1.17 7.12 3.72
CA LEU A 52 2.48 7.44 4.24
C LEU A 52 3.39 8.02 3.14
N LEU A 53 3.35 7.46 1.93
CA LEU A 53 4.07 7.97 0.77
C LEU A 53 3.56 9.35 0.36
N ILE A 54 2.25 9.58 0.23
CA ILE A 54 1.71 10.91 -0.10
C ILE A 54 2.12 11.94 0.95
N ARG A 55 2.06 11.59 2.25
CA ARG A 55 2.52 12.46 3.35
C ARG A 55 4.02 12.78 3.23
N ALA A 56 4.85 11.78 2.93
CA ALA A 56 6.29 11.96 2.77
C ALA A 56 6.62 12.84 1.55
N PHE A 57 6.00 12.57 0.40
CA PHE A 57 6.16 13.35 -0.83
C PHE A 57 5.74 14.81 -0.65
N ARG A 58 4.52 15.05 -0.11
CA ARG A 58 3.98 16.40 0.10
C ARG A 58 4.87 17.28 0.98
N ARG A 59 5.56 16.68 1.96
CA ARG A 59 6.42 17.41 2.90
C ARG A 59 7.90 17.43 2.51
N SER A 60 8.30 16.62 1.53
CA SER A 60 9.69 16.53 1.06
C SER A 60 9.93 17.29 -0.23
N PHE A 61 8.92 17.36 -1.09
CA PHE A 61 9.03 17.95 -2.42
C PHE A 61 7.94 18.99 -2.66
N ARG A 62 8.30 20.07 -3.38
CA ARG A 62 7.32 21.03 -3.90
C ARG A 62 6.90 20.58 -5.29
N MET A 63 5.75 19.91 -5.39
CA MET A 63 5.22 19.41 -6.66
C MET A 63 3.72 19.70 -6.78
N PRO A 64 3.18 19.81 -8.01
CA PRO A 64 1.75 19.91 -8.23
C PRO A 64 0.99 18.72 -7.63
N PHE A 65 -0.25 18.96 -7.20
CA PHE A 65 -1.10 17.95 -6.56
C PHE A 65 -1.25 16.64 -7.36
N LYS A 66 -1.34 16.75 -8.69
CA LYS A 66 -1.42 15.57 -9.59
C LYS A 66 -0.20 14.64 -9.42
N PHE A 67 1.00 15.20 -9.33
CA PHE A 67 2.23 14.42 -9.12
C PHE A 67 2.38 13.91 -7.68
N LEU A 68 1.84 14.65 -6.70
CA LEU A 68 1.80 14.21 -5.30
C LEU A 68 0.90 13.00 -5.07
N ILE A 69 -0.06 12.73 -5.97
CA ILE A 69 -0.87 11.50 -5.94
C ILE A 69 -0.26 10.44 -6.84
N PHE A 70 0.12 10.81 -8.07
CA PHE A 70 0.59 9.88 -9.09
C PHE A 70 1.82 9.08 -8.63
N TRP A 71 2.88 9.74 -8.17
CA TRP A 71 4.12 9.04 -7.81
C TRP A 71 3.97 8.09 -6.62
N PRO A 72 3.36 8.49 -5.49
CA PRO A 72 3.05 7.56 -4.40
C PRO A 72 2.21 6.35 -4.82
N SER A 73 1.24 6.55 -5.71
CA SER A 73 0.38 5.47 -6.19
C SER A 73 1.16 4.47 -7.03
N VAL A 74 2.01 4.98 -7.95
CA VAL A 74 2.90 4.14 -8.76
C VAL A 74 3.89 3.37 -7.87
N ILE A 75 4.50 4.01 -6.89
CA ILE A 75 5.43 3.34 -5.97
C ILE A 75 4.71 2.25 -5.17
N SER A 76 3.50 2.51 -4.67
CA SER A 76 2.73 1.51 -3.92
C SER A 76 2.33 0.33 -4.80
N PHE A 77 1.95 0.59 -6.05
CA PHE A 77 1.61 -0.46 -7.02
C PHE A 77 2.81 -1.32 -7.41
N LEU A 78 3.97 -0.70 -7.64
CA LEU A 78 5.22 -1.43 -7.90
C LEU A 78 5.63 -2.24 -6.66
N TYR A 79 5.38 -1.73 -5.45
CA TYR A 79 5.61 -2.47 -4.22
C TYR A 79 4.71 -3.71 -4.13
N ALA A 80 3.42 -3.59 -4.49
CA ALA A 80 2.48 -4.71 -4.56
C ALA A 80 2.94 -5.81 -5.52
N ILE A 81 3.38 -5.42 -6.72
CA ILE A 81 3.97 -6.37 -7.68
C ILE A 81 5.22 -7.04 -7.08
N SER A 82 6.10 -6.27 -6.43
CA SER A 82 7.31 -6.84 -5.83
C SER A 82 7.01 -7.78 -4.67
N ASP A 83 5.94 -7.54 -3.91
CA ASP A 83 5.51 -8.39 -2.81
C ASP A 83 4.99 -9.73 -3.32
N GLU A 84 4.12 -9.71 -4.34
CA GLU A 84 3.61 -10.93 -4.96
C GLU A 84 4.72 -11.73 -5.66
N TYR A 85 5.69 -11.03 -6.25
CA TYR A 85 6.91 -11.65 -6.77
C TYR A 85 7.73 -12.31 -5.64
N HIS A 86 7.92 -11.63 -4.50
CA HIS A 86 8.58 -12.21 -3.32
C HIS A 86 7.83 -13.46 -2.81
N GLN A 87 6.51 -13.37 -2.69
CA GLN A 87 5.67 -14.49 -2.24
C GLN A 87 5.75 -15.71 -3.17
N SER A 88 6.05 -15.53 -4.46
CA SER A 88 6.26 -16.64 -5.40
C SER A 88 7.44 -17.56 -5.04
N PHE A 89 8.40 -17.07 -4.24
CA PHE A 89 9.52 -17.85 -3.75
C PHE A 89 9.23 -18.58 -2.42
N ILE A 90 8.09 -18.30 -1.78
CA ILE A 90 7.73 -18.86 -0.49
C ILE A 90 6.98 -20.17 -0.68
N LYS A 91 7.45 -21.23 -0.02
CA LYS A 91 6.84 -22.55 -0.10
C LYS A 91 5.38 -22.50 0.39
N ASN A 92 4.47 -23.09 -0.38
CA ASN A 92 3.02 -23.09 -0.14
C ASN A 92 2.34 -21.70 -0.23
N ARG A 93 2.96 -20.74 -0.92
CA ARG A 93 2.32 -19.53 -1.42
C ARG A 93 2.35 -19.57 -2.94
N CYS A 94 1.23 -19.20 -3.56
CA CYS A 94 1.21 -18.85 -4.98
C CYS A 94 0.90 -17.37 -5.02
N GLY A 95 1.87 -16.56 -5.43
CA GLY A 95 1.58 -15.16 -5.73
C GLY A 95 0.57 -15.12 -6.88
N THR A 96 -0.50 -14.35 -6.73
CA THR A 96 -1.55 -14.27 -7.74
C THR A 96 -1.76 -12.85 -8.22
N LEU A 97 -2.04 -12.70 -9.51
CA LEU A 97 -2.45 -11.41 -10.08
C LEU A 97 -3.69 -10.84 -9.37
N TRP A 98 -4.50 -11.70 -8.74
CA TRP A 98 -5.65 -11.26 -7.96
C TRP A 98 -5.24 -10.49 -6.71
N ASP A 99 -4.16 -10.86 -6.04
CA ASP A 99 -3.71 -10.19 -4.83
C ASP A 99 -3.15 -8.79 -5.15
N VAL A 100 -2.40 -8.64 -6.26
CA VAL A 100 -2.02 -7.31 -6.79
C VAL A 100 -3.24 -6.42 -7.06
N LEU A 101 -4.32 -7.00 -7.62
CA LEU A 101 -5.56 -6.25 -7.87
C LEU A 101 -6.24 -5.83 -6.56
N VAL A 102 -6.25 -6.71 -5.55
CA VAL A 102 -6.77 -6.40 -4.21
C VAL A 102 -5.97 -5.27 -3.56
N ASP A 103 -4.63 -5.34 -3.60
CA ASP A 103 -3.73 -4.29 -3.11
C ASP A 103 -4.01 -2.94 -3.78
N THR A 104 -4.24 -2.99 -5.09
CA THR A 104 -4.56 -1.81 -5.91
C THR A 104 -5.85 -1.14 -5.46
N VAL A 105 -6.84 -1.87 -4.93
CA VAL A 105 -8.05 -1.27 -4.35
C VAL A 105 -7.70 -0.36 -3.17
N GLY A 106 -6.80 -0.78 -2.29
CA GLY A 106 -6.31 0.04 -1.18
C GLY A 106 -5.68 1.35 -1.65
N ILE A 107 -4.85 1.28 -2.70
CA ILE A 107 -4.23 2.45 -3.34
C ILE A 107 -5.29 3.39 -3.91
N LEU A 108 -6.23 2.85 -4.69
CA LEU A 108 -7.28 3.64 -5.35
C LEU A 108 -8.23 4.32 -4.35
N LEU A 109 -8.51 3.69 -3.21
CA LEU A 109 -9.29 4.31 -2.13
C LEU A 109 -8.60 5.58 -1.60
N VAL A 110 -7.28 5.54 -1.40
CA VAL A 110 -6.53 6.75 -0.98
C VAL A 110 -6.58 7.82 -2.06
N VAL A 111 -6.36 7.45 -3.33
CA VAL A 111 -6.44 8.38 -4.47
C VAL A 111 -7.80 9.08 -4.50
N TYR A 112 -8.89 8.32 -4.40
CA TYR A 112 -10.25 8.85 -4.37
C TYR A 112 -10.47 9.84 -3.22
N LEU A 113 -10.06 9.48 -2.00
CA LEU A 113 -10.21 10.34 -0.82
C LEU A 113 -9.43 11.65 -0.96
N TYR A 114 -8.21 11.60 -1.49
CA TYR A 114 -7.39 12.80 -1.70
C TYR A 114 -7.95 13.70 -2.80
N ILE A 115 -8.39 13.14 -3.93
CA ILE A 115 -9.01 13.94 -5.01
C ILE A 115 -10.28 14.63 -4.49
N LYS A 116 -11.14 13.91 -3.78
CA LYS A 116 -12.35 14.47 -3.19
C LYS A 116 -11.99 15.63 -2.26
N LYS A 117 -11.05 15.43 -1.33
CA LYS A 117 -10.60 16.49 -0.41
C LYS A 117 -10.02 17.71 -1.14
N GLY A 118 -9.20 17.49 -2.17
CA GLY A 118 -8.59 18.57 -2.94
C GLY A 118 -9.58 19.38 -3.77
N ASN A 119 -10.72 18.80 -4.14
CA ASN A 119 -11.82 19.53 -4.78
C ASN A 119 -12.60 20.36 -3.74
N TYR A 120 -12.88 19.79 -2.56
CA TYR A 120 -13.48 20.55 -1.46
C TYR A 120 -12.67 21.79 -1.09
N GLU A 121 -11.33 21.69 -0.97
CA GLU A 121 -10.47 22.83 -0.63
C GLU A 121 -10.38 23.91 -1.73
N LYS A 122 -10.93 23.68 -2.94
CA LYS A 122 -10.98 24.68 -4.03
C LYS A 122 -12.33 25.39 -4.15
N GLU A 123 -13.38 24.86 -3.53
CA GLU A 123 -14.74 25.42 -3.58
C GLU A 123 -15.01 26.46 -2.48
N PHE A 124 -14.07 26.66 -1.56
CA PHE A 124 -14.10 27.66 -0.47
C PHE A 124 -12.84 28.54 -0.51
#